data_AF-A0AAE0LEB7-F1
#
_entry.id   AF-A0AAE0LEB7-F1
#
_cell.length_a   1.000
_cell.length_b   1.000
_cell.length_c   1.000
_cell.angle_alpha   90.00
_cell.angle_beta   90.00
_cell.angle_gamma   90.00
#
_symmetry.space_group_name_H-M   'P 1'
#
loop_
_entity.id
_entity.type
_entity.pdbx_description
1 polymer ?
#
loop_
_entity_poly.entity_id
_entity_poly.type
_entity_poly.pdbx_seq_one_letter_code
_entity_poly.pdbx_strand_id
1 'polypeptide(L)'
;MNGPTTGSPTTSLFPSSPPPPPLTPPDLGGQHCCGEHGIDHGGGHWIVGSDITASGVHCNLGLFEVKSGATLTVTPWNGTHHGTLQIFARYIHVLGTLTATGSGYRGGSRPTTASSGGYQGESSCGVGSISQGKNCGGGGGGSGDQVSEQGRPGGGGGAGAVGSVGGLTSNYPWGGEGGSAVDLETAITQSVPFLGPGGGSGGNDNLVSDNPLGGSGGRGGGGIRLRAFEYLRLTGAVYAQGAAGQGSATCSSGTATTTCWDYAGPGGGGAGGTLIIHTVTATISSASSTNVSGGAGGLSHLASNLGGDGGSGWERVETSDSNVYNCLVPPVTSTPTTTSPSSDAPTTQPTTGIPTSTPTLSLPLPPPHFLRHLPSTTASTTIAPIATAPTPTLRLL
;
A
#
# COMPACT_ATOMS: atom_id res chain seq x y z
N MET A 1 11.29 79.76 1.99
CA MET A 1 11.19 78.64 1.03
C MET A 1 12.55 77.95 1.03
N ASN A 2 12.64 76.81 1.73
CA ASN A 2 13.87 76.06 1.88
C ASN A 2 14.01 75.10 0.69
N GLY A 3 15.11 75.23 -0.06
CA GLY A 3 15.43 74.35 -1.19
C GLY A 3 15.97 72.99 -0.73
N PRO A 4 15.85 71.93 -1.57
CA PRO A 4 16.20 70.58 -1.20
C PRO A 4 17.72 70.33 -1.34
N THR A 5 18.27 69.63 -0.34
CA THR A 5 19.64 69.13 -0.31
C THR A 5 19.78 67.83 -1.11
N THR A 6 20.71 67.81 -2.06
CA THR A 6 21.08 66.65 -2.86
C THR A 6 22.04 65.74 -2.08
N GLY A 7 21.56 64.57 -1.66
CA GLY A 7 22.39 63.51 -1.07
C GLY A 7 23.17 62.76 -2.14
N SER A 8 24.49 62.66 -1.95
CA SER A 8 25.42 61.93 -2.80
C SER A 8 25.42 60.42 -2.46
N PRO A 9 25.41 59.49 -3.43
CA PRO A 9 25.48 58.06 -3.15
C PRO A 9 26.93 57.64 -2.83
N THR A 10 27.13 56.99 -1.68
CA THR A 10 28.38 56.32 -1.33
C THR A 10 28.47 54.97 -2.05
N THR A 11 29.35 54.90 -3.03
CA THR A 11 29.72 53.67 -3.74
C THR A 11 30.55 52.78 -2.81
N SER A 12 29.96 51.66 -2.37
CA SER A 12 30.64 50.63 -1.58
C SER A 12 31.60 49.83 -2.47
N LEU A 13 32.91 50.00 -2.25
CA LEU A 13 34.01 49.32 -2.94
C LEU A 13 34.47 48.06 -2.19
N PHE A 14 33.55 47.14 -1.87
CA PHE A 14 33.95 45.81 -1.42
C PHE A 14 33.88 44.84 -2.60
N PRO A 15 35.00 44.21 -3.01
CA PRO A 15 34.96 43.14 -4.00
C PRO A 15 34.13 41.99 -3.41
N SER A 16 33.04 41.63 -4.09
CA SER A 16 32.27 40.44 -3.75
C SER A 16 33.19 39.23 -3.89
N SER A 17 33.51 38.60 -2.77
CA SER A 17 34.16 37.29 -2.79
C SER A 17 33.29 36.31 -3.59
N PRO A 18 33.89 35.54 -4.52
CA PRO A 18 33.14 34.57 -5.29
C PRO A 18 32.41 33.61 -4.34
N PRO A 19 31.16 33.23 -4.66
CA PRO A 19 30.42 32.28 -3.84
C PRO A 19 31.25 31.00 -3.69
N PRO A 20 31.30 30.39 -2.48
CA PRO A 20 32.02 29.15 -2.28
C PRO A 20 31.49 28.10 -3.28
N PRO A 21 32.37 27.24 -3.82
CA PRO A 21 31.94 26.18 -4.72
C PRO A 21 30.84 25.34 -4.05
N PRO A 22 29.81 24.91 -4.80
CA PRO A 22 28.79 24.04 -4.24
C PRO A 22 29.49 22.82 -3.65
N LEU A 23 29.25 22.57 -2.36
CA LEU A 23 29.78 21.40 -1.67
C LEU A 23 29.30 20.17 -2.45
N THR A 24 30.23 19.46 -3.08
CA THR A 24 29.98 18.09 -3.52
C THR A 24 29.44 17.33 -2.31
N PRO A 25 28.24 16.74 -2.39
CA PRO A 25 27.72 15.92 -1.31
C PRO A 25 28.80 14.91 -0.92
N PRO A 26 29.06 14.70 0.38
CA PRO A 26 30.00 13.66 0.79
C PRO A 26 29.58 12.36 0.10
N ASP A 27 30.55 11.71 -0.54
CA ASP A 27 30.38 10.35 -1.06
C ASP A 27 29.82 9.50 0.08
N LEU A 28 28.57 9.06 -0.07
CA LEU A 28 27.82 8.31 0.93
C LEU A 28 28.28 6.85 0.95
N GLY A 29 29.60 6.63 0.81
CA GLY A 29 30.27 5.38 0.48
C GLY A 29 29.44 4.15 0.84
N GLY A 30 28.92 3.45 -0.15
CA GLY A 30 28.24 2.18 0.06
C GLY A 30 27.04 2.23 1.00
N GLN A 31 26.06 3.12 0.74
CA GLN A 31 24.67 2.86 1.09
C GLN A 31 24.19 1.59 0.39
N HIS A 32 24.59 0.44 0.93
CA HIS A 32 23.99 -0.83 0.56
C HIS A 32 22.53 -0.79 1.00
N CYS A 33 21.64 -1.51 0.33
CA CYS A 33 20.20 -1.54 0.60
C CYS A 33 19.80 -2.08 1.99
N CYS A 34 20.47 -1.73 3.09
CA CYS A 34 20.23 -2.23 4.45
C CYS A 34 20.17 -3.77 4.56
N GLY A 35 20.86 -4.50 3.67
CA GLY A 35 20.77 -5.97 3.59
C GLY A 35 19.58 -6.49 2.79
N GLU A 36 18.76 -5.63 2.19
CA GLU A 36 17.77 -6.01 1.18
C GLU A 36 18.42 -6.11 -0.20
N HIS A 37 17.98 -7.04 -1.06
CA HIS A 37 18.40 -7.08 -2.45
C HIS A 37 17.55 -6.09 -3.25
N GLY A 38 18.13 -5.02 -3.79
CA GLY A 38 17.41 -3.96 -4.51
C GLY A 38 18.23 -3.25 -5.58
N ILE A 39 17.59 -2.34 -6.30
CA ILE A 39 18.23 -1.46 -7.28
C ILE A 39 18.92 -0.33 -6.52
N ASP A 40 20.24 -0.38 -6.48
CA ASP A 40 21.12 0.66 -5.94
C ASP A 40 21.26 1.80 -6.96
N HIS A 41 20.96 3.03 -6.55
CA HIS A 41 21.07 4.23 -7.38
C HIS A 41 22.40 5.00 -7.20
N GLY A 42 23.33 4.50 -6.39
CA GLY A 42 24.68 5.07 -6.26
C GLY A 42 24.71 6.48 -5.66
N GLY A 43 23.73 6.85 -4.84
CA GLY A 43 23.54 8.22 -4.33
C GLY A 43 22.82 9.14 -5.31
N GLY A 44 22.48 8.63 -6.50
CA GLY A 44 21.76 9.35 -7.54
C GLY A 44 20.35 9.77 -7.12
N HIS A 45 19.76 10.67 -7.90
CA HIS A 45 18.40 11.11 -7.70
C HIS A 45 17.47 10.32 -8.63
N TRP A 46 16.32 9.91 -8.13
CA TRP A 46 15.25 9.34 -8.95
C TRP A 46 14.07 10.29 -8.97
N ILE A 47 13.93 10.97 -10.11
CA ILE A 47 12.91 12.00 -10.32
C ILE A 47 11.88 11.47 -11.32
N VAL A 48 10.66 11.24 -10.85
CA VAL A 48 9.52 10.80 -11.66
C VAL A 48 8.83 12.05 -12.21
N GLY A 49 9.15 12.36 -13.48
CA GLY A 49 8.61 13.52 -14.18
C GLY A 49 7.41 13.25 -15.08
N SER A 50 7.04 11.99 -15.28
CA SER A 50 5.91 11.52 -16.07
C SER A 50 5.35 10.24 -15.47
N ASP A 51 4.21 9.77 -15.98
CA ASP A 51 3.61 8.53 -15.51
C ASP A 51 4.52 7.33 -15.81
N ILE A 52 4.83 6.54 -14.77
CA ILE A 52 5.65 5.33 -14.89
C ILE A 52 5.10 4.21 -14.01
N THR A 53 5.55 2.98 -14.28
CA THR A 53 5.30 1.82 -13.42
C THR A 53 6.63 1.31 -12.85
N ALA A 54 6.66 0.98 -11.56
CA ALA A 54 7.84 0.45 -10.88
C ALA A 54 7.47 -0.52 -9.76
N SER A 55 8.43 -1.32 -9.28
CA SER A 55 8.20 -2.25 -8.17
C SER A 55 9.53 -2.75 -7.60
N GLY A 56 9.48 -3.35 -6.41
CA GLY A 56 10.65 -3.91 -5.74
C GLY A 56 11.30 -2.90 -4.79
N VAL A 57 12.58 -3.11 -4.51
CA VAL A 57 13.36 -2.29 -3.59
C VAL A 57 14.26 -1.34 -4.38
N HIS A 58 14.19 -0.05 -4.09
CA HIS A 58 15.08 0.98 -4.62
C HIS A 58 15.78 1.67 -3.46
N CYS A 59 17.11 1.70 -3.48
CA CYS A 59 17.91 2.19 -2.37
C CYS A 59 19.04 3.11 -2.82
N ASN A 60 19.73 3.70 -1.84
CA ASN A 60 20.83 4.63 -2.06
C ASN A 60 20.44 5.84 -2.91
N LEU A 61 19.27 6.39 -2.65
CA LEU A 61 18.76 7.55 -3.36
C LEU A 61 19.13 8.82 -2.59
N GLY A 62 19.77 9.77 -3.27
CA GLY A 62 19.93 11.13 -2.73
C GLY A 62 18.58 11.81 -2.55
N LEU A 63 17.81 11.87 -3.63
CA LEU A 63 16.43 12.36 -3.64
C LEU A 63 15.56 11.40 -4.44
N PHE A 64 14.46 10.95 -3.84
CA PHE A 64 13.33 10.39 -4.57
C PHE A 64 12.23 11.45 -4.67
N GLU A 65 11.80 11.77 -5.89
CA GLU A 65 10.73 12.74 -6.11
C GLU A 65 9.69 12.24 -7.11
N VAL A 66 8.41 12.29 -6.71
CA VAL A 66 7.29 12.23 -7.66
C VAL A 66 6.79 13.65 -7.89
N LYS A 67 7.05 14.20 -9.09
CA LYS A 67 6.67 15.58 -9.42
C LYS A 67 5.15 15.76 -9.45
N SER A 68 4.70 16.98 -9.22
CA SER A 68 3.29 17.34 -9.41
C SER A 68 2.83 17.02 -10.82
N GLY A 69 1.65 16.40 -10.96
CA GLY A 69 1.09 15.95 -12.22
C GLY A 69 1.61 14.60 -12.74
N ALA A 70 2.63 14.00 -12.11
CA ALA A 70 3.11 12.67 -12.45
C ALA A 70 2.54 11.59 -11.51
N THR A 71 2.38 10.38 -12.04
CA THR A 71 1.93 9.20 -11.31
C THR A 71 2.98 8.08 -11.34
N LEU A 72 3.44 7.61 -10.19
CA LEU A 72 4.15 6.34 -10.07
C LEU A 72 3.16 5.27 -9.63
N THR A 73 2.97 4.26 -10.49
CA THR A 73 2.11 3.09 -10.20
C THR A 73 2.96 1.89 -9.83
N VAL A 74 2.59 1.17 -8.77
CA VAL A 74 3.23 -0.09 -8.39
C VAL A 74 2.84 -1.20 -9.37
N THR A 75 3.80 -1.95 -9.89
CA THR A 75 3.50 -3.13 -10.73
C THR A 75 2.63 -4.12 -9.95
N PRO A 76 1.45 -4.53 -10.45
CA PRO A 76 0.57 -5.44 -9.72
C PRO A 76 1.16 -6.84 -9.51
N TRP A 77 0.73 -7.51 -8.44
CA TRP A 77 1.01 -8.94 -8.22
C TRP A 77 0.48 -9.79 -9.37
N ASN A 78 1.33 -10.72 -9.81
CA ASN A 78 1.05 -11.62 -10.93
C ASN A 78 0.90 -13.10 -10.54
N GLY A 79 1.03 -13.43 -9.24
CA GLY A 79 1.05 -14.81 -8.74
C GLY A 79 2.42 -15.29 -8.27
N THR A 80 3.49 -14.55 -8.57
CA THR A 80 4.86 -14.92 -8.15
C THR A 80 5.66 -13.71 -7.68
N HIS A 81 5.52 -12.56 -8.35
CA HIS A 81 6.27 -11.35 -8.04
C HIS A 81 5.42 -10.06 -8.13
N HIS A 82 5.95 -9.03 -7.46
CA HIS A 82 5.52 -7.62 -7.44
C HIS A 82 4.15 -7.33 -6.82
N GLY A 83 3.78 -6.07 -6.69
CA GLY A 83 2.71 -5.60 -5.80
C GLY A 83 3.25 -4.80 -4.61
N THR A 84 4.58 -4.76 -4.46
CA THR A 84 5.26 -3.93 -3.47
C THR A 84 6.22 -2.94 -4.11
N LEU A 85 6.36 -1.77 -3.50
CA LEU A 85 7.43 -0.81 -3.75
C LEU A 85 8.03 -0.35 -2.43
N GLN A 86 9.36 -0.44 -2.32
CA GLN A 86 10.11 0.05 -1.17
C GLN A 86 11.14 1.08 -1.65
N ILE A 87 11.11 2.27 -1.07
CA ILE A 87 12.01 3.38 -1.40
C ILE A 87 12.84 3.71 -0.16
N PHE A 88 14.16 3.67 -0.30
CA PHE A 88 15.13 4.09 0.70
C PHE A 88 15.94 5.24 0.16
N ALA A 89 15.68 6.45 0.65
CA ALA A 89 16.29 7.68 0.15
C ALA A 89 16.69 8.60 1.29
N ARG A 90 17.67 9.48 1.08
CA ARG A 90 17.99 10.54 2.02
C ARG A 90 16.84 11.53 2.15
N TYR A 91 16.31 11.96 1.00
CA TYR A 91 15.12 12.81 0.89
C TYR A 91 14.02 12.12 0.07
N ILE A 92 12.77 12.20 0.55
CA ILE A 92 11.59 11.73 -0.19
C ILE A 92 10.60 12.89 -0.36
N HIS A 93 10.30 13.22 -1.62
CA HIS A 93 9.27 14.19 -1.99
C HIS A 93 8.16 13.52 -2.81
N VAL A 94 6.94 13.47 -2.30
CA VAL A 94 5.77 13.02 -3.06
C VAL A 94 4.87 14.23 -3.29
N LEU A 95 5.01 14.84 -4.46
CA LEU A 95 4.25 16.01 -4.88
C LEU A 95 3.12 15.64 -5.86
N GLY A 96 3.30 14.57 -6.65
CA GLY A 96 2.28 13.96 -7.50
C GLY A 96 1.58 12.78 -6.82
N THR A 97 1.32 11.71 -7.58
CA THR A 97 0.61 10.52 -7.09
C THR A 97 1.55 9.31 -7.04
N LEU A 98 1.59 8.64 -5.89
CA LEU A 98 2.19 7.32 -5.73
C LEU A 98 1.07 6.31 -5.42
N THR A 99 0.83 5.34 -6.29
CA THR A 99 -0.32 4.43 -6.13
C THR A 99 0.04 2.96 -6.26
N ALA A 100 -0.50 2.15 -5.35
CA ALA A 100 -0.53 0.70 -5.37
C ALA A 100 -1.98 0.18 -5.34
N THR A 101 -2.95 1.00 -5.76
CA THR A 101 -4.35 0.57 -5.81
C THR A 101 -4.52 -0.65 -6.72
N GLY A 102 -5.17 -1.69 -6.21
CA GLY A 102 -5.37 -2.96 -6.94
C GLY A 102 -4.09 -3.73 -7.29
N SER A 103 -2.95 -3.36 -6.70
CA SER A 103 -1.64 -3.95 -7.01
C SER A 103 -1.28 -5.15 -6.12
N GLY A 104 -2.10 -5.46 -5.12
CA GLY A 104 -1.94 -6.61 -4.22
C GLY A 104 -2.44 -7.93 -4.83
N TYR A 105 -2.72 -8.92 -3.97
CA TYR A 105 -3.12 -10.27 -4.39
C TYR A 105 -4.35 -10.25 -5.30
N ARG A 106 -4.42 -11.22 -6.22
CA ARG A 106 -5.51 -11.28 -7.20
C ARG A 106 -6.84 -11.62 -6.52
N GLY A 107 -7.92 -11.05 -7.01
CA GLY A 107 -9.27 -11.52 -6.67
C GLY A 107 -9.55 -12.89 -7.29
N GLY A 108 -10.60 -13.54 -6.81
CA GLY A 108 -11.09 -14.81 -7.33
C GLY A 108 -11.41 -14.70 -8.82
N SER A 109 -10.92 -15.66 -9.60
CA SER A 109 -11.23 -15.75 -11.02
C SER A 109 -12.72 -16.03 -11.22
N ARG A 110 -13.29 -15.44 -12.26
CA ARG A 110 -14.65 -15.74 -12.70
C ARG A 110 -14.82 -17.23 -13.04
N PRO A 111 -15.87 -17.90 -12.54
CA PRO A 111 -16.20 -19.26 -12.98
C PRO A 111 -16.73 -19.26 -14.42
N THR A 112 -16.47 -20.34 -15.18
CA THR A 112 -16.80 -20.42 -16.62
C THR A 112 -17.88 -21.44 -16.96
N THR A 113 -18.28 -22.28 -16.01
CA THR A 113 -19.29 -23.32 -16.22
C THR A 113 -20.58 -23.00 -15.48
N ALA A 114 -21.72 -23.33 -16.07
CA ALA A 114 -23.03 -23.22 -15.42
C ALA A 114 -23.04 -23.84 -14.03
N SER A 115 -23.78 -23.24 -13.09
CA SER A 115 -23.92 -23.68 -11.69
C SER A 115 -22.60 -23.80 -10.91
N SER A 116 -21.49 -23.31 -11.45
CA SER A 116 -20.21 -23.37 -10.74
C SER A 116 -20.16 -22.37 -9.60
N GLY A 117 -19.62 -22.81 -8.47
CA GLY A 117 -19.16 -21.92 -7.42
C GLY A 117 -18.06 -20.98 -7.92
N GLY A 118 -17.97 -19.85 -7.25
CA GLY A 118 -16.91 -18.87 -7.40
C GLY A 118 -15.62 -19.31 -6.72
N TYR A 119 -14.53 -18.67 -7.13
CA TYR A 119 -13.19 -18.88 -6.58
C TYR A 119 -12.95 -17.92 -5.42
N GLN A 120 -12.25 -18.39 -4.40
CA GLN A 120 -11.70 -17.55 -3.36
C GLN A 120 -10.69 -16.54 -3.93
N GLY A 121 -10.53 -15.41 -3.25
CA GLY A 121 -9.41 -14.50 -3.49
C GLY A 121 -8.07 -15.12 -3.11
N GLU A 122 -7.01 -14.69 -3.79
CA GLU A 122 -5.64 -15.03 -3.44
C GLU A 122 -5.20 -14.27 -2.17
N SER A 123 -4.32 -14.87 -1.38
CA SER A 123 -3.75 -14.28 -0.18
C SER A 123 -2.36 -14.85 0.13
N SER A 124 -1.81 -14.52 1.30
CA SER A 124 -0.58 -15.13 1.81
C SER A 124 -0.66 -16.65 2.00
N CYS A 125 -1.87 -17.23 2.05
CA CYS A 125 -2.08 -18.68 2.10
C CYS A 125 -2.07 -19.35 0.72
N GLY A 126 -1.82 -18.58 -0.35
CA GLY A 126 -1.68 -19.06 -1.71
C GLY A 126 -2.88 -18.74 -2.60
N VAL A 127 -2.89 -19.37 -3.77
CA VAL A 127 -3.97 -19.23 -4.76
C VAL A 127 -5.25 -19.85 -4.20
N GLY A 128 -6.37 -19.13 -4.33
CA GLY A 128 -7.67 -19.61 -3.91
C GLY A 128 -8.20 -20.77 -4.75
N SER A 129 -9.16 -21.53 -4.20
CA SER A 129 -9.91 -22.58 -4.91
C SER A 129 -11.40 -22.24 -5.01
N ILE A 130 -12.18 -23.08 -5.68
CA ILE A 130 -13.65 -22.99 -5.62
C ILE A 130 -14.09 -23.36 -4.21
N SER A 131 -14.56 -22.40 -3.42
CA SER A 131 -15.02 -22.58 -2.05
C SER A 131 -15.67 -21.29 -1.54
N GLN A 132 -16.68 -21.43 -0.69
CA GLN A 132 -17.32 -20.30 -0.02
C GLN A 132 -16.60 -19.85 1.25
N GLY A 133 -15.78 -20.73 1.84
CA GLY A 133 -14.92 -20.35 2.94
C GLY A 133 -13.87 -19.35 2.49
N LYS A 134 -13.37 -18.51 3.39
CA LYS A 134 -12.23 -17.63 3.09
C LYS A 134 -10.92 -18.39 2.88
N ASN A 135 -10.00 -17.81 2.11
CA ASN A 135 -8.63 -18.30 1.95
C ASN A 135 -7.69 -17.45 2.81
N CYS A 136 -7.72 -17.66 4.13
CA CYS A 136 -7.09 -16.78 5.12
C CYS A 136 -7.62 -15.35 5.01
N GLY A 137 -6.82 -14.42 4.48
CA GLY A 137 -7.25 -13.06 4.19
C GLY A 137 -8.03 -12.92 2.88
N GLY A 138 -7.96 -13.88 1.95
CA GLY A 138 -8.72 -13.83 0.70
C GLY A 138 -10.20 -14.11 0.94
N GLY A 139 -11.08 -13.33 0.32
CA GLY A 139 -12.54 -13.53 0.43
C GLY A 139 -13.01 -14.84 -0.20
N GLY A 140 -14.06 -15.45 0.34
CA GLY A 140 -14.68 -16.67 -0.18
C GLY A 140 -15.42 -16.45 -1.49
N GLY A 141 -15.47 -17.45 -2.36
CA GLY A 141 -16.29 -17.42 -3.58
C GLY A 141 -17.78 -17.57 -3.29
N GLY A 142 -18.65 -17.12 -4.18
CA GLY A 142 -20.08 -17.39 -4.07
C GLY A 142 -20.44 -18.82 -4.45
N SER A 143 -21.54 -19.38 -3.94
CA SER A 143 -22.09 -20.63 -4.50
C SER A 143 -22.69 -20.40 -5.89
N GLY A 144 -22.62 -21.40 -6.76
CA GLY A 144 -23.40 -21.42 -8.00
C GLY A 144 -24.82 -21.91 -7.75
N ASP A 145 -25.71 -21.75 -8.73
CA ASP A 145 -27.08 -22.26 -8.63
C ASP A 145 -27.12 -23.80 -8.59
N GLN A 146 -27.75 -24.39 -7.56
CA GLN A 146 -27.93 -25.85 -7.45
C GLN A 146 -29.38 -26.34 -7.59
N VAL A 147 -30.40 -25.48 -7.43
CA VAL A 147 -31.82 -25.88 -7.42
C VAL A 147 -32.76 -24.68 -7.65
N SER A 148 -32.79 -24.15 -8.88
CA SER A 148 -33.66 -23.01 -9.28
C SER A 148 -33.40 -21.71 -8.50
N GLU A 149 -32.15 -21.52 -8.12
CA GLU A 149 -31.62 -20.36 -7.43
C GLU A 149 -30.81 -19.47 -8.38
N GLN A 150 -30.19 -18.46 -7.81
CA GLN A 150 -29.25 -17.57 -8.48
C GLN A 150 -27.85 -17.82 -7.92
N GLY A 151 -26.83 -17.59 -8.75
CA GLY A 151 -25.45 -17.49 -8.30
C GLY A 151 -25.30 -16.47 -7.16
N ARG A 152 -24.52 -16.82 -6.15
CA ARG A 152 -24.31 -16.03 -4.93
C ARG A 152 -23.09 -15.14 -5.02
N PRO A 153 -23.04 -14.04 -4.25
CA PRO A 153 -21.95 -13.09 -4.34
C PRO A 153 -20.70 -13.62 -3.64
N GLY A 154 -19.53 -13.16 -4.09
CA GLY A 154 -18.26 -13.39 -3.40
C GLY A 154 -18.09 -12.48 -2.17
N GLY A 155 -17.33 -12.96 -1.19
CA GLY A 155 -16.94 -12.19 0.00
C GLY A 155 -15.75 -11.26 -0.27
N GLY A 156 -15.63 -10.18 0.51
CA GLY A 156 -14.52 -9.25 0.40
C GLY A 156 -13.22 -9.78 1.02
N GLY A 157 -12.07 -9.35 0.51
CA GLY A 157 -10.77 -9.66 1.13
C GLY A 157 -10.60 -8.95 2.48
N GLY A 158 -9.88 -9.54 3.43
CA GLY A 158 -9.52 -8.96 4.73
C GLY A 158 -8.03 -8.64 4.83
N ALA A 159 -7.68 -7.53 5.49
CA ALA A 159 -6.32 -7.09 5.74
C ALA A 159 -6.20 -6.54 7.17
N GLY A 160 -6.11 -5.22 7.38
CA GLY A 160 -6.15 -4.65 8.74
C GLY A 160 -7.52 -4.73 9.40
N ALA A 161 -8.58 -4.75 8.60
CA ALA A 161 -9.92 -5.13 9.01
C ALA A 161 -10.36 -6.41 8.28
N VAL A 162 -11.35 -7.11 8.86
CA VAL A 162 -12.04 -8.21 8.17
C VAL A 162 -12.76 -7.69 6.93
N GLY A 163 -12.82 -8.52 5.88
CA GLY A 163 -13.72 -8.27 4.75
C GLY A 163 -15.17 -8.57 5.13
N SER A 164 -16.11 -7.96 4.42
CA SER A 164 -17.53 -8.25 4.58
C SER A 164 -17.91 -9.56 3.88
N VAL A 165 -18.88 -10.26 4.44
CA VAL A 165 -19.52 -11.41 3.77
C VAL A 165 -20.29 -10.91 2.53
N GLY A 166 -20.33 -11.70 1.46
CA GLY A 166 -21.23 -11.43 0.34
C GLY A 166 -22.69 -11.38 0.80
N GLY A 167 -23.49 -10.51 0.19
CA GLY A 167 -24.89 -10.28 0.54
C GLY A 167 -25.67 -11.58 0.78
N LEU A 168 -26.31 -11.64 1.95
CA LEU A 168 -27.16 -12.75 2.36
C LEU A 168 -28.62 -12.39 2.12
N THR A 169 -29.38 -13.33 1.58
CA THR A 169 -30.85 -13.21 1.56
C THR A 169 -31.42 -14.07 2.68
N SER A 170 -32.59 -13.71 3.24
CA SER A 170 -33.20 -14.41 4.38
C SER A 170 -33.41 -15.92 4.14
N ASN A 171 -33.51 -16.32 2.87
CA ASN A 171 -33.77 -17.70 2.49
C ASN A 171 -32.48 -18.48 2.18
N TYR A 172 -31.33 -17.79 2.04
CA TYR A 172 -30.09 -18.38 1.53
C TYR A 172 -28.85 -17.69 2.12
N PRO A 173 -28.31 -18.20 3.25
CA PRO A 173 -27.15 -17.62 3.95
C PRO A 173 -25.78 -17.94 3.29
N TRP A 174 -25.74 -18.15 1.97
CA TRP A 174 -24.64 -18.84 1.29
C TRP A 174 -23.74 -17.90 0.44
N GLY A 175 -23.60 -16.64 0.84
CA GLY A 175 -22.58 -15.75 0.25
C GLY A 175 -21.16 -16.21 0.59
N GLY A 176 -20.17 -15.76 -0.18
CA GLY A 176 -18.77 -16.00 0.14
C GLY A 176 -18.39 -15.33 1.46
N GLU A 177 -17.64 -16.02 2.32
CA GLU A 177 -17.15 -15.47 3.58
C GLU A 177 -16.22 -14.27 3.37
N GLY A 178 -16.28 -13.30 4.28
CA GLY A 178 -15.29 -12.22 4.33
C GLY A 178 -13.92 -12.72 4.80
N GLY A 179 -12.86 -12.22 4.18
CA GLY A 179 -11.48 -12.54 4.56
C GLY A 179 -11.13 -12.12 5.98
N SER A 180 -10.23 -12.87 6.63
CA SER A 180 -9.74 -12.55 7.98
C SER A 180 -8.89 -11.29 8.01
N ALA A 181 -8.90 -10.59 9.13
CA ALA A 181 -7.88 -9.60 9.43
C ALA A 181 -6.53 -10.30 9.71
N VAL A 182 -5.43 -9.61 9.39
CA VAL A 182 -4.05 -10.01 9.67
C VAL A 182 -3.45 -8.94 10.58
N ASP A 183 -2.86 -9.36 11.70
CA ASP A 183 -2.25 -8.47 12.67
C ASP A 183 -1.10 -7.66 12.04
N LEU A 184 -1.02 -6.38 12.41
CA LEU A 184 -0.04 -5.42 11.93
C LEU A 184 1.39 -5.88 12.23
N GLU A 185 1.61 -6.48 13.40
CA GLU A 185 2.95 -6.93 13.80
C GLU A 185 3.44 -8.06 12.87
N THR A 186 2.54 -8.95 12.47
CA THR A 186 2.83 -9.99 11.47
C THR A 186 3.06 -9.39 10.08
N ALA A 187 2.34 -8.31 9.75
CA ALA A 187 2.45 -7.62 8.47
C ALA A 187 3.73 -6.79 8.32
N ILE A 188 4.36 -6.36 9.42
CA ILE A 188 5.53 -5.45 9.43
C ILE A 188 6.85 -6.18 9.76
N THR A 189 6.81 -7.23 10.59
CA THR A 189 8.02 -7.99 10.95
C THR A 189 8.62 -8.75 9.76
N GLN A 190 7.82 -9.02 8.73
CA GLN A 190 8.31 -9.50 7.45
C GLN A 190 8.91 -8.31 6.69
N SER A 191 10.16 -8.41 6.23
CA SER A 191 10.91 -7.36 5.53
C SER A 191 10.28 -6.89 4.19
N VAL A 192 9.06 -7.34 3.88
CA VAL A 192 8.30 -7.06 2.67
C VAL A 192 6.93 -6.55 3.11
N PRO A 193 6.49 -5.36 2.64
CA PRO A 193 5.19 -4.81 3.03
C PRO A 193 4.06 -5.75 2.61
N PHE A 194 3.13 -6.00 3.53
CA PHE A 194 2.01 -6.92 3.32
C PHE A 194 1.11 -6.46 2.15
N LEU A 195 0.81 -7.38 1.24
CA LEU A 195 -0.13 -7.18 0.14
C LEU A 195 -1.57 -7.42 0.63
N GLY A 196 -2.47 -6.52 0.27
CA GLY A 196 -3.90 -6.71 0.45
C GLY A 196 -4.37 -7.99 -0.27
N PRO A 197 -5.12 -8.87 0.42
CA PRO A 197 -5.76 -10.02 -0.21
C PRO A 197 -6.86 -9.67 -1.21
N GLY A 198 -7.11 -10.55 -2.16
CA GLY A 198 -8.21 -10.40 -3.12
C GLY A 198 -9.59 -10.73 -2.53
N GLY A 199 -10.64 -10.16 -3.12
CA GLY A 199 -12.02 -10.59 -2.88
C GLY A 199 -12.34 -11.88 -3.64
N GLY A 200 -13.34 -12.64 -3.19
CA GLY A 200 -13.81 -13.83 -3.91
C GLY A 200 -14.68 -13.48 -5.11
N SER A 201 -14.76 -14.37 -6.10
CA SER A 201 -15.67 -14.20 -7.23
C SER A 201 -17.10 -14.61 -6.86
N GLY A 202 -18.10 -14.10 -7.59
CA GLY A 202 -19.45 -14.63 -7.50
C GLY A 202 -19.58 -15.99 -8.20
N GLY A 203 -20.64 -16.73 -7.85
CA GLY A 203 -21.01 -17.98 -8.51
C GLY A 203 -21.86 -17.75 -9.77
N ASN A 204 -21.88 -18.76 -10.65
CA ASN A 204 -22.66 -18.74 -11.88
C ASN A 204 -24.11 -19.16 -11.64
N ASP A 205 -24.99 -18.62 -12.48
CA ASP A 205 -26.35 -19.13 -12.67
C ASP A 205 -26.35 -20.52 -13.33
N ASN A 206 -27.50 -21.21 -13.33
CA ASN A 206 -27.70 -22.50 -14.01
C ASN A 206 -27.59 -22.42 -15.53
N LEU A 207 -27.78 -21.24 -16.12
CA LEU A 207 -27.67 -20.98 -17.54
C LEU A 207 -26.75 -19.78 -17.75
N VAL A 208 -25.63 -20.01 -18.42
CA VAL A 208 -24.67 -18.94 -18.76
C VAL A 208 -25.00 -18.26 -20.10
N SER A 209 -26.10 -18.68 -20.74
CA SER A 209 -26.56 -18.16 -22.04
C SER A 209 -27.50 -16.97 -21.92
N ASP A 210 -28.23 -16.86 -20.81
CA ASP A 210 -29.17 -15.78 -20.50
C ASP A 210 -28.63 -14.84 -19.40
N ASN A 211 -27.65 -15.29 -18.62
CA ASN A 211 -26.98 -14.52 -17.59
C ASN A 211 -25.46 -14.38 -17.84
N PRO A 212 -24.82 -13.28 -17.40
CA PRO A 212 -23.38 -13.20 -17.40
C PRO A 212 -22.81 -14.25 -16.45
N LEU A 213 -21.54 -14.57 -16.65
CA LEU A 213 -20.77 -15.29 -15.67
C LEU A 213 -20.63 -14.45 -14.37
N GLY A 214 -20.45 -15.13 -13.24
CA GLY A 214 -20.18 -14.56 -11.94
C GLY A 214 -19.09 -13.49 -12.00
N GLY A 215 -19.29 -12.43 -11.22
CA GLY A 215 -18.36 -11.31 -11.16
C GLY A 215 -17.01 -11.76 -10.64
N SER A 216 -15.93 -11.30 -11.27
CA SER A 216 -14.57 -11.51 -10.75
C SER A 216 -14.40 -10.75 -9.43
N GLY A 217 -13.62 -11.31 -8.50
CA GLY A 217 -13.25 -10.62 -7.28
C GLY A 217 -12.29 -9.45 -7.54
N GLY A 218 -12.34 -8.42 -6.71
CA GLY A 218 -11.42 -7.29 -6.74
C GLY A 218 -10.02 -7.70 -6.27
N ARG A 219 -8.99 -7.16 -6.91
CA ARG A 219 -7.59 -7.29 -6.45
C ARG A 219 -7.37 -6.49 -5.17
N GLY A 220 -6.55 -6.98 -4.25
CA GLY A 220 -6.18 -6.20 -3.07
C GLY A 220 -5.25 -5.04 -3.39
N GLY A 221 -5.02 -4.15 -2.42
CA GLY A 221 -4.05 -3.06 -2.52
C GLY A 221 -2.61 -3.56 -2.35
N GLY A 222 -1.66 -2.92 -3.00
CA GLY A 222 -0.24 -3.26 -2.89
C GLY A 222 0.43 -2.71 -1.62
N GLY A 223 1.70 -3.03 -1.44
CA GLY A 223 2.52 -2.54 -0.32
C GLY A 223 3.42 -1.38 -0.74
N ILE A 224 3.43 -0.29 0.02
CA ILE A 224 4.33 0.85 -0.16
C ILE A 224 5.11 1.05 1.14
N ARG A 225 6.44 1.10 1.03
CA ARG A 225 7.32 1.50 2.12
C ARG A 225 8.18 2.69 1.69
N LEU A 226 8.10 3.77 2.44
CA LEU A 226 8.91 4.97 2.25
C LEU A 226 9.81 5.13 3.47
N ARG A 227 11.12 5.04 3.26
CA ARG A 227 12.11 5.31 4.30
C ARG A 227 12.99 6.48 3.90
N ALA A 228 12.75 7.63 4.52
CA ALA A 228 13.55 8.83 4.36
C ALA A 228 14.57 8.95 5.50
N PHE A 229 15.86 8.98 5.19
CA PHE A 229 16.89 9.05 6.25
C PHE A 229 16.99 10.42 6.91
N GLU A 230 16.53 11.49 6.24
CA GLU A 230 16.50 12.83 6.80
C GLU A 230 15.10 13.44 6.78
N TYR A 231 14.52 13.57 5.59
CA TYR A 231 13.32 14.37 5.43
C TYR A 231 12.35 13.77 4.40
N LEU A 232 11.07 13.76 4.78
CA LEU A 232 9.95 13.41 3.93
C LEU A 232 9.01 14.60 3.78
N ARG A 233 8.70 14.95 2.53
CA ARG A 233 7.66 15.91 2.16
C ARG A 233 6.58 15.22 1.37
N LEU A 234 5.38 15.16 1.93
CA LEU A 234 4.20 14.61 1.29
C LEU A 234 3.15 15.72 1.13
N THR A 235 3.00 16.20 -0.10
CA THR A 235 1.96 17.16 -0.48
C THR A 235 0.99 16.62 -1.52
N GLY A 236 1.40 15.57 -2.24
CA GLY A 236 0.56 14.84 -3.18
C GLY A 236 -0.21 13.69 -2.53
N ALA A 237 -0.45 12.62 -3.28
CA ALA A 237 -1.27 11.50 -2.86
C ALA A 237 -0.49 10.18 -2.77
N VAL A 238 -0.80 9.35 -1.78
CA VAL A 238 -0.30 7.98 -1.64
C VAL A 238 -1.46 7.01 -1.43
N TYR A 239 -1.68 6.11 -2.38
CA TYR A 239 -2.80 5.16 -2.33
C TYR A 239 -2.34 3.71 -2.33
N ALA A 240 -3.00 2.88 -1.55
CA ALA A 240 -2.84 1.42 -1.55
C ALA A 240 -4.21 0.76 -1.36
N GLN A 241 -5.21 1.20 -2.14
CA GLN A 241 -6.58 0.73 -1.98
C GLN A 241 -6.81 -0.64 -2.62
N GLY A 242 -7.78 -1.38 -2.10
CA GLY A 242 -8.33 -2.52 -2.81
C GLY A 242 -9.14 -2.09 -4.04
N ALA A 243 -9.13 -2.91 -5.08
CA ALA A 243 -9.98 -2.73 -6.25
C ALA A 243 -11.39 -3.25 -5.99
N ALA A 244 -12.38 -2.66 -6.66
CA ALA A 244 -13.76 -3.10 -6.58
C ALA A 244 -13.96 -4.51 -7.17
N GLY A 245 -14.90 -5.26 -6.61
CA GLY A 245 -15.42 -6.49 -7.22
C GLY A 245 -16.27 -6.17 -8.43
N GLN A 246 -16.34 -7.10 -9.38
CA GLN A 246 -17.15 -6.90 -10.58
C GLN A 246 -18.64 -7.11 -10.27
N GLY A 247 -19.49 -6.21 -10.78
CA GLY A 247 -20.95 -6.32 -10.74
C GLY A 247 -21.61 -5.17 -11.50
N SER A 248 -22.95 -5.17 -11.55
CA SER A 248 -23.74 -4.10 -12.15
C SER A 248 -25.06 -3.93 -11.40
N ALA A 249 -25.44 -2.67 -11.10
CA ALA A 249 -26.74 -2.33 -10.53
C ALA A 249 -27.82 -2.04 -11.58
N THR A 250 -27.42 -1.80 -12.84
CA THR A 250 -28.34 -1.33 -13.90
C THR A 250 -28.91 -2.52 -14.65
N CYS A 251 -29.94 -3.13 -14.09
CA CYS A 251 -30.81 -4.04 -14.82
C CYS A 251 -32.24 -3.51 -14.80
N SER A 252 -32.84 -3.35 -15.98
CA SER A 252 -34.28 -3.16 -16.11
C SER A 252 -34.96 -4.47 -15.72
N SER A 253 -35.78 -4.41 -14.66
CA SER A 253 -36.42 -5.57 -14.06
C SER A 253 -37.13 -6.46 -15.10
N GLY A 254 -36.78 -7.75 -15.09
CA GLY A 254 -37.58 -8.80 -15.75
C GLY A 254 -37.04 -9.39 -17.04
N THR A 255 -35.82 -9.04 -17.50
CA THR A 255 -35.17 -9.79 -18.59
C THR A 255 -33.70 -10.05 -18.25
N ALA A 256 -33.38 -11.30 -17.92
CA ALA A 256 -32.01 -11.76 -17.82
C ALA A 256 -31.32 -11.51 -19.18
N THR A 257 -30.16 -10.85 -19.14
CA THR A 257 -29.32 -10.63 -20.32
C THR A 257 -27.90 -11.01 -19.95
N THR A 258 -27.08 -11.38 -20.94
CA THR A 258 -25.66 -11.72 -20.74
C THR A 258 -24.81 -10.56 -20.21
N THR A 259 -25.40 -9.40 -19.93
CA THR A 259 -24.78 -8.19 -19.36
C THR A 259 -25.32 -7.82 -17.97
N CYS A 260 -26.32 -8.54 -17.45
CA CYS A 260 -27.02 -8.22 -16.21
C CYS A 260 -26.78 -9.28 -15.12
N TRP A 261 -26.27 -8.88 -13.95
CA TRP A 261 -26.08 -9.79 -12.80
C TRP A 261 -27.33 -9.88 -11.93
N ASP A 262 -28.47 -10.23 -12.53
CA ASP A 262 -29.70 -10.51 -11.78
C ASP A 262 -29.69 -11.94 -11.21
N TYR A 263 -29.23 -12.93 -11.98
CA TYR A 263 -29.12 -14.31 -11.50
C TYR A 263 -27.68 -14.81 -11.30
N ALA A 264 -26.67 -14.04 -11.68
CA ALA A 264 -25.28 -14.34 -11.38
C ALA A 264 -24.80 -13.55 -10.15
N GLY A 265 -23.91 -14.13 -9.37
CA GLY A 265 -23.34 -13.46 -8.21
C GLY A 265 -22.30 -12.40 -8.61
N PRO A 266 -22.31 -11.19 -8.04
CA PRO A 266 -21.18 -10.26 -8.20
C PRO A 266 -19.96 -10.72 -7.37
N GLY A 267 -18.78 -10.20 -7.73
CA GLY A 267 -17.55 -10.46 -6.98
C GLY A 267 -17.40 -9.57 -5.76
N GLY A 268 -16.70 -10.03 -4.73
CA GLY A 268 -16.32 -9.22 -3.57
C GLY A 268 -15.15 -8.26 -3.87
N GLY A 269 -15.05 -7.17 -3.11
CA GLY A 269 -13.96 -6.20 -3.22
C GLY A 269 -12.65 -6.72 -2.62
N GLY A 270 -11.52 -6.27 -3.18
CA GLY A 270 -10.20 -6.58 -2.64
C GLY A 270 -9.92 -5.79 -1.36
N ALA A 271 -9.09 -6.32 -0.46
CA ALA A 271 -8.69 -5.62 0.75
C ALA A 271 -7.74 -4.45 0.44
N GLY A 272 -7.64 -3.48 1.35
CA GLY A 272 -6.59 -2.48 1.32
C GLY A 272 -5.19 -3.08 1.51
N GLY A 273 -4.19 -2.37 1.01
CA GLY A 273 -2.77 -2.72 1.12
C GLY A 273 -2.09 -2.12 2.34
N THR A 274 -0.77 -1.95 2.27
CA THR A 274 0.03 -1.46 3.41
C THR A 274 0.79 -0.22 3.01
N LEU A 275 0.75 0.82 3.85
CA LEU A 275 1.59 2.03 3.73
C LEU A 275 2.43 2.18 5.00
N ILE A 276 3.76 2.08 4.85
CA ILE A 276 4.70 2.31 5.94
C ILE A 276 5.57 3.51 5.57
N ILE A 277 5.55 4.53 6.43
CA ILE A 277 6.40 5.71 6.30
C ILE A 277 7.32 5.75 7.51
N HIS A 278 8.63 5.72 7.27
CA HIS A 278 9.65 5.87 8.29
C HIS A 278 10.54 7.06 7.93
N THR A 279 10.63 8.06 8.80
CA THR A 279 11.47 9.24 8.56
C THR A 279 12.04 9.81 9.85
N VAL A 280 13.04 10.68 9.76
CA VAL A 280 13.46 11.51 10.91
C VAL A 280 12.53 12.71 11.05
N THR A 281 12.31 13.44 9.97
CA THR A 281 11.37 14.57 9.93
C THR A 281 10.35 14.39 8.80
N ALA A 282 9.08 14.69 9.08
CA ALA A 282 8.00 14.63 8.09
C ALA A 282 7.28 15.97 7.98
N THR A 283 6.98 16.39 6.76
CA THR A 283 5.95 17.38 6.47
C THR A 283 4.88 16.72 5.63
N ILE A 284 3.76 16.38 6.27
CA ILE A 284 2.57 15.83 5.62
C ILE A 284 1.54 16.97 5.57
N SER A 285 1.26 17.47 4.37
CA SER A 285 0.32 18.59 4.19
C SER A 285 -1.11 18.14 4.47
N SER A 286 -1.97 19.06 4.93
CA SER A 286 -3.41 18.80 4.98
C SER A 286 -4.03 18.60 3.60
N ALA A 287 -3.37 19.04 2.53
CA ALA A 287 -3.76 18.78 1.14
C ALA A 287 -3.31 17.40 0.64
N SER A 288 -2.41 16.72 1.37
CA SER A 288 -2.03 15.36 1.02
C SER A 288 -3.15 14.37 1.37
N SER A 289 -3.22 13.27 0.63
CA SER A 289 -4.15 12.19 0.93
C SER A 289 -3.41 10.87 1.00
N THR A 290 -3.64 10.14 2.09
CA THR A 290 -3.28 8.73 2.22
C THR A 290 -4.57 7.91 2.22
N ASN A 291 -4.58 6.79 1.50
CA ASN A 291 -5.76 5.92 1.48
C ASN A 291 -5.39 4.45 1.32
N VAL A 292 -5.74 3.66 2.33
CA VAL A 292 -5.55 2.20 2.39
C VAL A 292 -6.89 1.47 2.52
N SER A 293 -8.01 2.05 2.07
CA SER A 293 -9.33 1.43 2.14
C SER A 293 -9.39 0.15 1.30
N GLY A 294 -10.26 -0.79 1.68
CA GLY A 294 -10.67 -1.86 0.78
C GLY A 294 -11.49 -1.33 -0.40
N GLY A 295 -11.63 -2.18 -1.42
CA GLY A 295 -12.50 -1.93 -2.56
C GLY A 295 -13.95 -2.31 -2.24
N ALA A 296 -14.89 -1.65 -2.91
CA ALA A 296 -16.30 -1.99 -2.80
C ALA A 296 -16.59 -3.38 -3.40
N GLY A 297 -17.56 -4.09 -2.84
CA GLY A 297 -18.16 -5.26 -3.47
C GLY A 297 -18.86 -4.90 -4.79
N GLY A 298 -18.92 -5.87 -5.70
CA GLY A 298 -19.66 -5.72 -6.95
C GLY A 298 -21.15 -5.56 -6.69
N LEU A 299 -21.79 -4.69 -7.45
CA LEU A 299 -23.23 -4.46 -7.33
C LEU A 299 -24.03 -5.58 -8.02
N SER A 300 -25.25 -5.81 -7.55
CA SER A 300 -26.26 -6.65 -8.21
C SER A 300 -27.55 -5.85 -8.36
N HIS A 301 -28.41 -6.28 -9.28
CA HIS A 301 -29.78 -5.78 -9.39
C HIS A 301 -30.55 -5.97 -8.07
N LEU A 302 -30.31 -7.07 -7.38
CA LEU A 302 -30.92 -7.37 -6.09
C LEU A 302 -30.08 -6.73 -4.99
N ALA A 303 -30.66 -5.78 -4.25
CA ALA A 303 -29.98 -5.07 -3.17
C ALA A 303 -29.43 -6.00 -2.06
N SER A 304 -29.95 -7.22 -1.96
CA SER A 304 -29.51 -8.25 -1.02
C SER A 304 -28.42 -9.18 -1.56
N ASN A 305 -28.04 -9.05 -2.84
CA ASN A 305 -27.09 -9.92 -3.54
C ASN A 305 -25.79 -9.19 -3.91
N LEU A 306 -25.31 -8.28 -3.06
CA LEU A 306 -24.09 -7.49 -3.30
C LEU A 306 -22.84 -8.28 -2.97
N GLY A 307 -21.73 -8.01 -3.66
CA GLY A 307 -20.41 -8.49 -3.26
C GLY A 307 -20.05 -7.96 -1.87
N GLY A 308 -19.25 -8.73 -1.12
CA GLY A 308 -18.71 -8.24 0.14
C GLY A 308 -17.65 -7.16 -0.10
N ASP A 309 -17.71 -6.06 0.65
CA ASP A 309 -16.65 -5.04 0.64
C ASP A 309 -15.34 -5.58 1.23
N GLY A 310 -14.21 -5.14 0.66
CA GLY A 310 -12.89 -5.44 1.21
C GLY A 310 -12.62 -4.68 2.51
N GLY A 311 -11.91 -5.33 3.44
CA GLY A 311 -11.42 -4.72 4.67
C GLY A 311 -10.34 -3.67 4.39
N SER A 312 -10.25 -2.66 5.25
CA SER A 312 -9.16 -1.67 5.19
C SER A 312 -7.80 -2.32 5.42
N GLY A 313 -6.77 -1.75 4.81
CA GLY A 313 -5.38 -2.08 4.99
C GLY A 313 -4.75 -1.38 6.20
N TRP A 314 -3.43 -1.23 6.16
CA TRP A 314 -2.64 -0.67 7.26
C TRP A 314 -1.90 0.58 6.84
N GLU A 315 -1.90 1.59 7.71
CA GLU A 315 -1.06 2.77 7.59
C GLU A 315 -0.26 2.95 8.89
N ARG A 316 1.07 3.07 8.76
CA ARG A 316 1.98 3.32 9.88
C ARG A 316 2.94 4.44 9.50
N VAL A 317 3.00 5.46 10.36
CA VAL A 317 3.96 6.56 10.24
C VAL A 317 4.84 6.55 11.47
N GLU A 318 6.15 6.42 11.26
CA GLU A 318 7.16 6.37 12.31
C GLU A 318 8.15 7.51 12.13
N THR A 319 8.33 8.27 13.21
CA THR A 319 9.41 9.24 13.33
C THR A 319 10.44 8.70 14.31
N SER A 320 11.71 8.66 13.91
CA SER A 320 12.81 8.27 14.81
C SER A 320 13.69 9.48 15.11
N ASP A 321 13.93 9.76 16.39
CA ASP A 321 14.53 11.02 16.83
C ASP A 321 16.00 11.20 16.42
N SER A 322 16.75 10.13 16.16
CA SER A 322 18.09 10.11 15.54
C SER A 322 18.75 8.79 15.96
N ASN A 323 19.22 8.00 14.98
CA ASN A 323 20.22 6.91 15.09
C ASN A 323 19.97 5.67 14.21
N VAL A 324 19.00 5.68 13.29
CA VAL A 324 18.93 4.60 12.29
C VAL A 324 19.83 4.88 11.07
N TYR A 325 21.04 5.37 11.34
CA TYR A 325 22.12 5.52 10.35
C TYR A 325 22.96 4.24 10.18
N ASN A 326 22.59 3.13 10.82
CA ASN A 326 23.37 1.88 10.76
C ASN A 326 23.41 1.18 9.38
N CYS A 327 22.77 1.71 8.35
CA CYS A 327 22.96 1.27 6.95
C CYS A 327 23.82 2.21 6.10
N LEU A 328 24.27 3.33 6.65
CA LEU A 328 24.96 4.41 5.94
C LEU A 328 26.48 4.33 6.08
N VAL A 329 26.98 3.30 6.74
CA VAL A 329 28.42 3.06 6.89
C VAL A 329 28.74 1.78 6.11
N PRO A 330 29.53 1.85 5.03
CA PRO A 330 30.03 0.65 4.39
C PRO A 330 30.87 -0.08 5.45
N PRO A 331 30.91 -1.42 5.49
CA PRO A 331 31.87 -2.10 6.34
C PRO A 331 33.24 -1.54 5.96
N VAL A 332 33.88 -0.83 6.90
CA VAL A 332 35.26 -0.42 6.74
C VAL A 332 35.97 -1.75 6.56
N THR A 333 36.40 -2.07 5.34
CA THR A 333 37.34 -3.15 5.10
C THR A 333 38.54 -2.77 5.94
N SER A 334 38.63 -3.35 7.14
CA SER A 334 39.85 -3.35 7.90
C SER A 334 40.84 -4.06 6.99
N THR A 335 41.67 -3.26 6.31
CA THR A 335 42.89 -3.77 5.69
C THR A 335 43.53 -4.64 6.77
N PRO A 336 43.68 -5.95 6.58
CA PRO A 336 44.23 -6.80 7.61
C PRO A 336 45.62 -6.24 7.91
N THR A 337 45.77 -5.65 9.10
CA THR A 337 47.08 -5.26 9.59
C THR A 337 47.85 -6.57 9.71
N THR A 338 48.73 -6.83 8.76
CA THR A 338 49.68 -7.93 8.83
C THR A 338 50.60 -7.64 10.00
N THR A 339 50.21 -8.07 11.21
CA THR A 339 51.13 -8.22 12.31
C THR A 339 52.10 -9.32 11.90
N SER A 340 53.37 -8.94 11.77
CA SER A 340 54.47 -9.90 11.60
C SER A 340 54.42 -10.91 12.76
N PRO A 341 54.62 -12.22 12.49
CA PRO A 341 54.66 -13.22 13.54
C PRO A 341 55.94 -13.00 14.35
N SER A 342 55.82 -12.50 15.59
CA SER A 342 56.91 -12.66 16.57
C SER A 342 56.87 -14.09 17.07
N SER A 343 57.89 -14.85 16.69
CA SER A 343 58.24 -16.13 17.29
C SER A 343 58.51 -15.92 18.78
N ASP A 344 57.69 -16.50 19.66
CA ASP A 344 58.16 -17.01 20.94
C ASP A 344 57.17 -18.06 21.47
N ALA A 345 57.73 -19.24 21.72
CA ALA A 345 57.08 -20.38 22.35
C ALA A 345 57.67 -20.58 23.77
N PRO A 346 57.22 -21.56 24.57
CA PRO A 346 56.24 -21.35 25.63
C PRO A 346 56.83 -21.61 27.02
N THR A 347 56.21 -21.03 28.06
CA THR A 347 56.46 -21.46 29.45
C THR A 347 55.15 -21.71 30.19
N THR A 348 55.05 -22.94 30.67
CA THR A 348 53.99 -23.53 31.50
C THR A 348 53.89 -22.92 32.89
N GLN A 349 52.67 -22.71 33.42
CA GLN A 349 52.16 -23.42 34.62
C GLN A 349 50.73 -22.98 35.03
N PRO A 350 50.01 -23.82 35.81
CA PRO A 350 48.56 -23.77 35.99
C PRO A 350 48.12 -23.10 37.30
N THR A 351 46.89 -22.55 37.35
CA THR A 351 46.09 -22.47 38.59
C THR A 351 44.61 -22.20 38.31
N THR A 352 43.81 -23.20 38.70
CA THR A 352 42.46 -23.18 39.28
C THR A 352 41.79 -21.85 39.65
N GLY A 353 40.50 -21.71 39.28
CA GLY A 353 39.51 -20.92 40.03
C GLY A 353 38.54 -20.12 39.14
N ILE A 354 37.37 -20.70 38.81
CA ILE A 354 36.25 -19.95 38.20
C ILE A 354 35.12 -19.86 39.23
N PRO A 355 34.83 -18.67 39.79
CA PRO A 355 33.51 -18.34 40.28
C PRO A 355 32.65 -17.76 39.15
N THR A 356 31.45 -18.30 39.02
CA THR A 356 30.35 -17.82 38.19
C THR A 356 29.76 -16.53 38.77
N SER A 357 29.84 -15.43 38.02
CA SER A 357 28.90 -14.32 38.17
C SER A 357 28.66 -13.65 36.81
N THR A 358 27.50 -13.95 36.23
CA THR A 358 26.98 -13.30 35.02
C THR A 358 26.50 -11.90 35.37
N PRO A 359 27.02 -10.82 34.78
CA PRO A 359 26.44 -9.50 34.95
C PRO A 359 25.14 -9.40 34.14
N THR A 360 24.02 -9.20 34.82
CA THR A 360 22.74 -8.88 34.18
C THR A 360 22.81 -7.44 33.66
N LEU A 361 22.99 -7.29 32.35
CA LEU A 361 22.93 -5.99 31.69
C LEU A 361 21.44 -5.60 31.55
N SER A 362 20.95 -4.72 32.41
CA SER A 362 19.62 -4.11 32.26
C SER A 362 19.67 -3.08 31.15
N LEU A 363 19.24 -3.46 29.94
CA LEU A 363 19.02 -2.50 28.85
C LEU A 363 17.81 -1.61 29.18
N PRO A 364 17.88 -0.30 28.90
CA PRO A 364 16.73 0.58 29.05
C PRO A 364 15.61 0.15 28.10
N LEU A 365 14.38 0.11 28.62
CA LEU A 365 13.17 -0.12 27.83
C LEU A 365 13.09 0.92 26.70
N PRO A 366 12.77 0.51 25.45
CA PRO A 366 12.57 1.45 24.36
C PRO A 366 11.41 2.42 24.68
N PRO A 367 11.47 3.66 24.19
CA PRO A 367 10.39 4.63 24.39
C PRO A 367 9.07 4.13 23.78
N PRO A 368 7.92 4.52 24.33
CA PRO A 368 6.62 4.05 23.87
C PRO A 368 6.33 4.48 22.42
N HIS A 369 6.00 3.51 21.56
CA HIS A 369 5.50 3.76 20.21
C HIS A 369 4.12 4.45 20.28
N PHE A 370 3.99 5.61 19.63
CA PHE A 370 2.72 6.32 19.50
C PHE A 370 1.91 5.74 18.32
N LEU A 371 1.11 4.71 18.58
CA LEU A 371 0.14 4.19 17.61
C LEU A 371 -1.03 5.19 17.49
N ARG A 372 -1.01 6.02 16.44
CA ARG A 372 -2.16 6.86 16.10
C ARG A 372 -3.09 6.10 15.16
N HIS A 373 -4.10 5.44 15.72
CA HIS A 373 -5.27 5.04 14.93
C HIS A 373 -6.00 6.31 14.51
N LEU A 374 -5.78 6.77 13.28
CA LEU A 374 -6.64 7.77 12.66
C LEU A 374 -7.99 7.09 12.38
N PRO A 375 -9.12 7.62 12.87
CA PRO A 375 -10.43 7.07 12.53
C PRO A 375 -10.61 7.17 11.02
N SER A 376 -10.78 6.02 10.37
CA SER A 376 -11.28 5.94 9.00
C SER A 376 -12.63 6.65 8.96
N THR A 377 -12.67 7.86 8.41
CA THR A 377 -13.93 8.50 8.05
C THR A 377 -14.51 7.72 6.89
N THR A 378 -15.36 6.74 7.20
CA THR A 378 -16.32 6.22 6.24
C THR A 378 -17.19 7.40 5.81
N ALA A 379 -16.95 7.91 4.61
CA ALA A 379 -17.87 8.83 3.96
C ALA A 379 -19.17 8.07 3.70
N SER A 380 -20.09 8.10 4.67
CA SER A 380 -21.49 7.81 4.42
C SER A 380 -21.98 8.82 3.40
N THR A 381 -22.22 8.35 2.18
CA THR A 381 -22.74 9.18 1.11
C THR A 381 -24.24 9.35 1.35
N THR A 382 -24.62 10.32 2.17
CA THR A 382 -26.00 10.79 2.20
C THR A 382 -26.25 11.54 0.90
N ILE A 383 -27.02 10.94 0.00
CA ILE A 383 -27.48 11.58 -1.24
C ILE A 383 -28.37 12.77 -0.83
N ALA A 384 -27.86 13.99 -0.99
CA ALA A 384 -28.66 15.19 -0.90
C ALA A 384 -29.63 15.25 -2.10
N PRO A 385 -30.87 15.74 -1.93
CA PRO A 385 -31.81 15.89 -3.03
C PRO A 385 -31.25 16.86 -4.07
N ILE A 386 -31.38 16.47 -5.34
CA ILE A 386 -31.00 17.24 -6.52
C ILE A 386 -31.70 18.60 -6.46
N ALA A 387 -30.93 19.67 -6.29
CA ALA A 387 -31.42 21.03 -6.50
C ALA A 387 -31.74 21.20 -7.98
N THR A 388 -33.00 21.46 -8.29
CA THR A 388 -33.47 21.84 -9.62
C THR A 388 -32.77 23.13 -10.06
N ALA A 389 -32.18 23.10 -11.26
CA ALA A 389 -31.54 24.25 -11.86
C ALA A 389 -32.56 25.40 -12.06
N PRO A 390 -32.18 26.67 -11.82
CA PRO A 390 -33.07 27.79 -12.10
C PRO A 390 -33.24 27.98 -13.61
N THR A 391 -34.49 28.11 -14.03
CA THR A 391 -34.92 28.48 -15.38
C THR A 391 -34.22 29.76 -15.83
N PRO A 392 -33.63 29.83 -17.05
CA PRO A 392 -33.03 31.06 -17.54
C PRO A 392 -34.11 32.09 -17.87
N THR A 393 -34.07 33.23 -17.20
CA THR A 393 -34.87 34.42 -17.55
C THR A 393 -34.24 35.11 -18.76
N LEU A 394 -34.92 35.05 -19.90
CA LEU A 394 -34.64 35.85 -21.09
C LEU A 394 -34.77 37.33 -20.73
N ARG A 395 -33.68 38.09 -20.76
CA ARG A 395 -33.72 39.57 -20.86
C ARG A 395 -33.39 39.96 -22.29
N LEU A 396 -34.38 40.48 -23.00
CA LEU A 396 -34.14 41.30 -24.19
C LEU A 396 -33.47 42.60 -23.74
N LEU A 397 -32.29 42.88 -24.30
CA LEU A 397 -31.90 44.14 -24.94
C LEU A 397 -30.58 43.93 -25.70
#